data_AF-A0A925D3W7-F1
#
_entry.id   AF-A0A925D3W7-F1
#
_cell.length_a   1.000
_cell.length_b   1.000
_cell.length_c   1.000
_cell.angle_alpha   90.00
_cell.angle_beta   90.00
_cell.angle_gamma   90.00
#
_symmetry.space_group_name_H-M   'P 1'
#
loop_
_entity.id
_entity.type
_entity.pdbx_description
1 polymer ?
#
loop_
_entity_poly.entity_id
_entity_poly.type
_entity_poly.pdbx_seq_one_letter_code
_entity_poly.pdbx_strand_id
1 'polypeptide(L)'
;MKNPFLRQLFDAAEFLYEEPVTISRISFNKKTQIENHVLLIGDAAGMITPLCGNGMSMAMHGGKLAFEQIDDFLKGKINRFDMEQQYTQQWEKNFGRRLMAGRLLQRFFGSTALSNFLLSVLKPFPKLTTLLIRQTHGQPF
;
A
#
# COMPACT_ATOMS: atom_id res chain seq x y z
N MET A 1 -27.70 1.03 -15.24
CA MET A 1 -26.69 0.35 -14.38
C MET A 1 -27.29 -0.97 -13.87
N LYS A 2 -26.53 -2.09 -13.83
CA LYS A 2 -27.07 -3.42 -13.43
C LYS A 2 -27.29 -3.58 -11.92
N ASN A 3 -26.55 -2.84 -11.09
CA ASN A 3 -26.70 -2.87 -9.64
C ASN A 3 -27.70 -1.78 -9.21
N PRO A 4 -28.85 -2.14 -8.60
CA PRO A 4 -29.88 -1.18 -8.21
C PRO A 4 -29.42 -0.22 -7.10
N PHE A 5 -28.56 -0.66 -6.18
CA PHE A 5 -28.02 0.19 -5.11
C PHE A 5 -27.09 1.26 -5.65
N LEU A 6 -26.23 0.90 -6.62
CA LEU A 6 -25.37 1.88 -7.27
C LEU A 6 -26.20 2.84 -8.12
N ARG A 7 -27.24 2.37 -8.82
CA ARG A 7 -28.12 3.24 -9.59
C ARG A 7 -28.71 4.34 -8.72
N GLN A 8 -29.27 3.99 -7.57
CA GLN A 8 -29.84 4.97 -6.64
C GLN A 8 -28.79 6.01 -6.18
N LEU A 9 -27.57 5.58 -5.88
CA LEU A 9 -26.48 6.48 -5.47
C LEU A 9 -26.09 7.45 -6.58
N PHE A 10 -25.92 6.97 -7.82
CA PHE A 10 -25.53 7.82 -8.95
C PHE A 10 -26.66 8.75 -9.39
N ASP A 11 -27.92 8.31 -9.33
CA ASP A 11 -29.08 9.13 -9.69
C ASP A 11 -29.35 10.26 -8.67
N ALA A 12 -28.96 10.05 -7.39
CA ALA A 12 -29.14 11.03 -6.32
C ALA A 12 -27.88 11.85 -5.99
N ALA A 13 -26.73 11.53 -6.59
CA ALA A 13 -25.47 12.23 -6.33
C ALA A 13 -25.39 13.54 -7.10
N GLU A 14 -24.83 14.56 -6.45
CA GLU A 14 -24.39 15.79 -7.10
C GLU A 14 -22.95 15.59 -7.62
N PHE A 15 -22.78 15.71 -8.93
CA PHE A 15 -21.46 15.62 -9.56
C PHE A 15 -20.79 16.99 -9.56
N LEU A 16 -19.72 17.14 -8.76
CA LEU A 16 -18.98 18.40 -8.64
C LEU A 16 -18.05 18.70 -9.82
N TYR A 17 -17.76 17.72 -10.67
CA TYR A 17 -16.83 17.82 -11.79
C TYR A 17 -17.45 17.21 -13.05
N GLU A 18 -17.15 17.77 -14.23
CA GLU A 18 -17.61 17.25 -15.52
C GLU A 18 -17.01 15.86 -15.83
N GLU A 19 -15.78 15.62 -15.37
CA GLU A 19 -15.07 14.36 -15.54
C GLU A 19 -14.65 13.77 -14.19
N PRO A 20 -14.59 12.43 -14.06
CA PRO A 20 -14.10 11.80 -12.84
C PRO A 20 -12.65 12.18 -12.57
N VAL A 21 -12.35 12.56 -11.32
CA VAL A 21 -10.98 12.72 -10.86
C VAL A 21 -10.33 11.34 -10.81
N THR A 22 -9.31 11.12 -11.63
CA THR A 22 -8.58 9.85 -11.70
C THR A 22 -7.13 10.04 -11.32
N ILE A 23 -6.52 8.99 -10.75
CA ILE A 23 -5.08 8.92 -10.52
C ILE A 23 -4.43 8.12 -11.66
N SER A 24 -3.37 8.68 -12.27
CA SER A 24 -2.70 8.08 -13.43
C SER A 24 -1.71 6.96 -13.05
N ARG A 25 -1.65 5.91 -13.88
CA ARG A 25 -0.65 4.80 -13.94
C ARG A 25 -0.13 4.29 -12.59
N ILE A 26 -0.76 3.20 -12.15
CA ILE A 26 -0.38 2.42 -10.98
C ILE A 26 0.66 1.36 -11.43
N SER A 27 1.96 1.60 -11.19
CA SER A 27 3.05 0.63 -11.42
C SER A 27 3.40 -0.16 -10.16
N PHE A 28 2.97 -1.42 -10.11
CA PHE A 28 3.16 -2.34 -8.97
C PHE A 28 4.57 -2.96 -8.88
N ASN A 29 5.54 -2.37 -9.57
CA ASN A 29 6.91 -2.85 -9.56
C ASN A 29 7.56 -2.63 -8.19
N LYS A 30 8.56 -3.46 -7.87
CA LYS A 30 9.41 -3.24 -6.71
C LYS A 30 10.15 -1.92 -6.88
N LYS A 31 10.14 -1.08 -5.86
CA LYS A 31 10.87 0.19 -5.82
C LYS A 31 11.95 0.16 -4.73
N THR A 32 12.97 0.99 -4.88
CA THR A 32 13.97 1.25 -3.85
C THR A 32 13.48 2.32 -2.90
N GLN A 33 13.98 2.34 -1.67
CA GLN A 33 13.67 3.38 -0.68
C GLN A 33 14.60 4.58 -0.80
N ILE A 34 15.78 4.37 -1.42
CA ILE A 34 16.78 5.39 -1.68
C ILE A 34 17.13 5.36 -3.18
N GLU A 35 17.27 6.53 -3.79
CA GLU A 35 17.80 6.69 -5.15
C GLU A 35 18.69 7.92 -5.20
N ASN A 36 19.97 7.77 -5.58
CA ASN A 36 20.93 8.88 -5.67
C ASN A 36 20.94 9.80 -4.42
N HIS A 37 20.96 9.20 -3.22
CA HIS A 37 20.89 9.89 -1.92
C HIS A 37 19.58 10.65 -1.62
N VAL A 38 18.53 10.36 -2.38
CA VAL A 38 17.16 10.86 -2.14
C VAL A 38 16.34 9.78 -1.44
N LEU A 39 15.77 10.11 -0.28
CA LEU A 39 14.81 9.26 0.42
C LEU A 39 13.46 9.32 -0.30
N LEU A 40 13.00 8.17 -0.77
CA LEU A 40 11.69 8.02 -1.39
C LEU A 40 10.67 7.65 -0.30
N ILE A 41 9.48 8.26 -0.33
CA ILE A 41 8.38 8.01 0.61
C ILE A 41 7.07 7.70 -0.14
N GLY A 42 6.09 7.13 0.55
CA GLY A 42 4.80 6.76 -0.04
C GLY A 42 4.95 5.86 -1.28
N ASP A 43 4.13 6.12 -2.30
CA ASP A 43 4.15 5.35 -3.55
C ASP A 43 5.48 5.47 -4.33
N ALA A 44 6.33 6.45 -4.01
CA ALA A 44 7.69 6.52 -4.54
C ALA A 44 8.60 5.45 -3.94
N ALA A 45 8.47 5.13 -2.64
CA ALA A 45 9.26 4.09 -1.97
C ALA A 45 8.70 2.68 -2.16
N GLY A 46 7.43 2.54 -2.54
CA GLY A 46 6.82 1.25 -2.80
C GLY A 46 5.32 1.37 -2.95
N MET A 47 4.80 0.89 -4.08
CA MET A 47 3.36 0.96 -4.35
C MET A 47 2.58 -0.01 -3.49
N ILE A 48 1.57 0.51 -2.81
CA ILE A 48 0.71 -0.26 -1.91
C ILE A 48 -0.43 -0.84 -2.74
N THR A 49 -0.53 -2.17 -2.79
CA THR A 49 -1.57 -2.81 -3.60
C THR A 49 -2.96 -2.48 -3.03
N PRO A 50 -4.00 -2.32 -3.88
CA PRO A 50 -5.36 -1.97 -3.43
C PRO A 50 -5.91 -2.93 -2.35
N LEU A 51 -5.46 -4.18 -2.38
CA LEU A 51 -5.84 -5.23 -1.42
C LEU A 51 -5.29 -5.03 0.00
N CYS A 52 -4.36 -4.10 0.19
CA CYS A 52 -3.79 -3.75 1.51
C CYS A 52 -4.50 -2.59 2.21
N GLY A 53 -5.47 -1.93 1.56
CA GLY A 53 -6.42 -1.01 2.21
C GLY A 53 -5.86 0.20 2.96
N ASN A 54 -4.56 0.49 2.91
CA ASN A 54 -3.91 1.50 3.80
C ASN A 54 -2.83 2.32 3.08
N GLY A 55 -3.02 2.57 1.77
CA GLY A 55 -2.12 3.34 0.91
C GLY A 55 -1.60 4.62 1.57
N MET A 56 -2.55 5.50 1.89
CA MET A 56 -2.28 6.83 2.45
C MET A 56 -1.67 6.75 3.86
N SER A 57 -2.17 5.86 4.73
CA SER A 57 -1.67 5.72 6.10
C SER A 57 -0.21 5.24 6.12
N MET A 58 0.15 4.29 5.26
CA MET A 58 1.55 3.84 5.13
C MET A 58 2.44 4.94 4.53
N ALA A 59 1.93 5.77 3.61
CA ALA A 59 2.69 6.90 3.10
C ALA A 59 2.99 7.92 4.21
N MET A 60 2.02 8.25 5.05
CA MET A 60 2.22 9.11 6.23
C MET A 60 3.20 8.48 7.22
N HIS A 61 3.07 7.19 7.50
CA HIS A 61 4.02 6.47 8.37
C HIS A 61 5.43 6.49 7.78
N GLY A 62 5.58 6.28 6.47
CA GLY A 62 6.86 6.38 5.78
C GLY A 62 7.50 7.76 5.94
N GLY A 63 6.70 8.83 5.90
CA GLY A 63 7.15 10.19 6.20
C GLY A 63 7.67 10.33 7.64
N LYS A 64 6.96 9.79 8.63
CA LYS A 64 7.42 9.75 10.03
C LYS A 64 8.76 9.02 10.18
N LEU A 65 8.88 7.83 9.59
CA LEU A 65 10.13 7.04 9.65
C LEU A 65 11.30 7.78 8.99
N ALA A 66 11.06 8.46 7.87
CA ALA A 66 12.09 9.28 7.23
C ALA A 66 12.51 10.45 8.12
N PHE A 67 11.54 11.15 8.73
CA PHE A 67 11.81 12.28 9.63
C PHE A 67 12.69 11.88 10.82
N GLU A 68 12.42 10.74 11.46
CA GLU A 68 13.21 10.26 12.61
C GLU A 68 14.71 10.13 12.25
N GLN A 69 15.02 9.64 11.03
CA GLN A 69 16.41 9.48 10.58
C GLN A 69 17.02 10.81 10.14
N ILE A 70 16.24 11.65 9.47
CA ILE A 70 16.68 12.97 9.01
C ILE A 70 17.01 13.87 10.21
N ASP A 71 16.20 13.84 11.27
CA ASP A 71 16.43 14.63 12.48
C ASP A 71 17.75 14.28 13.16
N ASP A 72 18.07 12.99 13.29
CA ASP A 72 19.34 12.54 13.87
C ASP A 72 20.55 12.89 12.99
N PHE A 73 20.40 12.83 11.67
CA PHE A 73 21.43 13.27 10.72
C PHE A 73 21.68 14.78 10.81
N LEU A 74 20.62 15.60 10.81
CA LEU A 74 20.73 17.06 10.90
C LEU A 74 21.31 17.52 12.25
N LYS A 75 21.13 16.74 13.31
CA LYS A 75 21.75 16.96 14.63
C LYS A 75 23.20 16.45 14.72
N GLY A 76 23.73 15.84 13.67
CA GLY A 76 25.09 15.31 13.63
C GLY A 76 25.31 14.06 14.48
N LYS A 77 24.23 13.36 14.88
CA LYS A 77 24.33 12.11 15.66
C LYS A 77 24.71 10.90 14.81
N ILE A 78 24.31 10.93 13.53
CA ILE A 78 24.57 9.89 12.55
C ILE A 78 25.08 10.52 11.26
N ASN A 79 25.81 9.75 10.46
CA ASN A 79 26.22 10.21 9.13
C ASN A 79 25.12 9.91 8.08
N ARG A 80 25.31 10.39 6.85
CA ARG A 80 24.36 10.17 5.74
C ARG A 80 24.13 8.68 5.44
N PHE A 81 25.19 7.88 5.43
CA PHE A 81 25.10 6.45 5.14
C PHE A 81 24.22 5.76 6.18
N ASP A 82 24.43 6.08 7.46
CA ASP A 82 23.62 5.57 8.56
C ASP A 82 22.14 5.98 8.42
N MET A 83 21.86 7.24 8.08
CA MET A 83 20.50 7.73 7.83
C MET A 83 19.78 6.93 6.73
N GLU A 84 20.44 6.76 5.58
CA GLU A 84 19.89 6.04 4.42
C GLU A 84 19.66 4.56 4.74
N GLN A 85 20.62 3.93 5.42
CA GLN A 85 20.53 2.53 5.83
C GLN A 85 19.43 2.30 6.86
N GLN A 86 19.39 3.11 7.93
CA GLN A 86 18.40 2.98 8.99
C GLN A 86 16.98 3.25 8.48
N TYR A 87 16.80 4.25 7.61
CA TYR A 87 15.50 4.50 6.98
C TYR A 87 15.03 3.27 6.19
N THR A 88 15.91 2.71 5.35
CA THR A 88 15.59 1.53 4.53
C THR A 88 15.22 0.34 5.41
N GLN A 89 15.96 0.09 6.50
CA GLN A 89 15.68 -0.99 7.44
C GLN A 89 14.35 -0.81 8.16
N GLN A 90 14.06 0.39 8.66
CA GLN A 90 12.80 0.68 9.33
C GLN A 90 11.62 0.57 8.38
N TRP A 91 11.77 1.05 7.14
CA TRP A 91 10.75 0.92 6.11
C TRP A 91 10.45 -0.55 5.81
N GLU A 92 11.46 -1.39 5.58
CA GLU A 92 11.27 -2.81 5.27
C GLU A 92 10.65 -3.57 6.46
N LYS A 93 11.08 -3.26 7.69
CA LYS A 93 10.54 -3.83 8.92
C LYS A 93 9.05 -3.53 9.07
N ASN A 94 8.62 -2.31 8.76
CA ASN A 94 7.23 -1.86 8.93
C ASN A 94 6.31 -2.27 7.78
N PHE A 95 6.83 -2.28 6.54
CA PHE A 95 6.00 -2.37 5.33
C PHE A 95 6.30 -3.56 4.44
N GLY A 96 7.53 -4.11 4.47
CA GLY A 96 8.01 -5.13 3.53
C GLY A 96 7.12 -6.38 3.45
N ARG A 97 6.78 -6.95 4.62
CA ARG A 97 5.88 -8.12 4.70
C ARG A 97 4.48 -7.83 4.13
N ARG A 98 3.88 -6.69 4.46
CA ARG A 98 2.53 -6.31 4.00
C ARG A 98 2.51 -6.11 2.50
N LEU A 99 3.51 -5.43 1.95
CA LEU A 99 3.66 -5.21 0.52
C LEU A 99 3.92 -6.50 -0.26
N MET A 100 4.69 -7.43 0.32
CA MET A 100 4.90 -8.75 -0.28
C MET A 100 3.61 -9.57 -0.34
N ALA A 101 2.88 -9.64 0.78
CA ALA A 101 1.58 -10.33 0.83
C ALA A 101 0.57 -9.72 -0.16
N GLY A 102 0.49 -8.39 -0.20
CA GLY A 102 -0.36 -7.66 -1.13
C GLY A 102 -0.06 -7.95 -2.60
N ARG A 103 1.22 -8.00 -2.98
CA ARG A 103 1.64 -8.35 -4.35
C ARG A 103 1.32 -9.80 -4.69
N LEU A 104 1.50 -10.72 -3.75
CA LEU A 104 1.16 -12.13 -3.96
C LEU A 104 -0.33 -12.31 -4.19
N LEU A 105 -1.17 -11.68 -3.36
CA LEU A 105 -2.62 -11.72 -3.49
C LEU A 105 -3.09 -11.09 -4.80
N GLN A 106 -2.54 -9.93 -5.17
CA GLN A 106 -2.91 -9.23 -6.40
C GLN A 106 -2.76 -10.09 -7.66
N ARG A 107 -1.75 -10.99 -7.72
CA ARG A 107 -1.54 -11.89 -8.87
C ARG A 107 -2.76 -12.78 -9.17
N PHE A 108 -3.58 -13.08 -8.17
CA PHE A 108 -4.80 -13.87 -8.35
C PHE A 108 -6.00 -13.07 -8.88
N PHE A 109 -5.94 -11.73 -8.79
CA PHE A 109 -7.01 -10.83 -9.24
C PHE A 109 -6.86 -10.35 -10.70
N GLY A 110 -5.91 -10.92 -11.45
CA GLY A 110 -5.69 -10.62 -12.88
C GLY A 110 -6.47 -11.49 -13.86
N SER A 111 -7.11 -12.58 -13.40
CA SER A 111 -7.97 -13.42 -14.24
C SER A 111 -9.16 -13.96 -13.46
N THR A 112 -10.32 -14.04 -14.13
CA THR A 112 -11.57 -14.55 -13.54
C THR A 112 -11.40 -15.97 -13.02
N ALA A 113 -10.60 -16.81 -13.70
CA ALA A 113 -10.33 -18.18 -13.30
C ALA A 113 -9.52 -18.25 -11.99
N LEU A 114 -8.41 -17.50 -11.90
CA LEU A 114 -7.58 -17.48 -10.68
C LEU A 114 -8.32 -16.84 -9.50
N SER A 115 -9.13 -15.82 -9.75
CA SER A 115 -9.96 -15.19 -8.72
C SER A 115 -11.00 -16.16 -8.18
N ASN A 116 -11.71 -16.88 -9.05
CA ASN A 116 -12.69 -17.88 -8.65
C ASN A 116 -12.04 -19.05 -7.91
N PHE A 117 -10.87 -19.51 -8.36
CA PHE A 117 -10.09 -20.52 -7.67
C PHE A 117 -9.72 -20.08 -6.25
N LEU A 118 -9.13 -18.89 -6.10
CA LEU A 118 -8.78 -18.34 -4.79
C LEU A 118 -10.00 -18.25 -3.87
N LEU A 119 -11.13 -17.78 -4.39
CA LEU A 119 -12.38 -17.70 -3.63
C LEU A 119 -12.91 -19.08 -3.23
N SER A 120 -12.85 -20.07 -4.12
CA SER A 120 -13.29 -21.45 -3.82
C SER A 120 -12.44 -22.11 -2.73
N VAL A 121 -11.14 -21.80 -2.68
CA VAL A 121 -10.22 -22.30 -1.65
C VAL A 121 -10.44 -21.56 -0.34
N LEU A 122 -10.61 -20.24 -0.33
CA LEU A 122 -10.74 -19.46 0.91
C LEU A 122 -12.12 -19.55 1.57
N LYS A 123 -13.19 -19.72 0.79
CA LYS A 123 -14.57 -19.80 1.30
C LYS A 123 -14.80 -20.87 2.38
N PRO A 124 -14.31 -22.12 2.25
CA PRO A 124 -14.47 -23.14 3.29
C PRO A 124 -13.55 -22.94 4.51
N PHE A 125 -12.53 -22.08 4.43
CA PHE A 125 -11.56 -21.85 5.51
C PHE A 125 -11.63 -20.41 6.05
N PRO A 126 -12.68 -20.05 6.81
CA PRO A 126 -12.91 -18.68 7.29
C PRO A 126 -11.76 -18.15 8.16
N LYS A 127 -11.07 -19.03 8.92
CA LYS A 127 -9.90 -18.63 9.72
C LYS A 127 -8.73 -18.18 8.84
N LEU A 128 -8.50 -18.84 7.70
CA LEU A 128 -7.44 -18.48 6.75
C LEU A 128 -7.76 -17.14 6.07
N THR A 129 -9.02 -16.94 5.69
CA THR A 129 -9.50 -15.67 5.13
C THR A 129 -9.30 -14.51 6.10
N THR A 130 -9.69 -14.68 7.37
CA THR A 130 -9.48 -13.65 8.41
C THR A 130 -8.00 -13.38 8.67
N LEU A 131 -7.15 -14.42 8.63
CA LEU A 131 -5.70 -14.26 8.80
C LEU A 131 -5.08 -13.48 7.63
N LEU A 132 -5.47 -13.77 6.39
CA LEU A 132 -5.04 -13.03 5.21
C LEU A 132 -5.46 -11.56 5.28
N ILE A 133 -6.72 -11.27 5.63
CA ILE A 133 -7.21 -9.89 5.79
C ILE A 133 -6.43 -9.15 6.88
N ARG A 134 -6.13 -9.81 8.01
CA ARG A 134 -5.31 -9.22 9.08
C ARG A 134 -3.88 -8.95 8.65
N GLN A 135 -3.30 -9.79 7.79
CA GLN A 135 -1.93 -9.58 7.28
C GLN A 135 -1.86 -8.46 6.23
N THR A 136 -2.96 -8.19 5.53
CA THR A 136 -3.03 -7.07 4.59
C THR A 136 -3.40 -5.74 5.25
N HIS A 137 -3.94 -5.74 6.48
CA HIS A 137 -4.25 -4.54 7.25
C HIS A 137 -3.15 -4.18 8.26
N GLY A 138 -2.87 -2.88 8.39
CA GLY A 138 -1.92 -2.36 9.38
C GLY A 138 -2.54 -2.18 10.76
N GLN A 139 -1.70 -2.19 11.81
CA GLN A 139 -2.06 -1.65 13.12
C GLN A 139 -1.91 -0.13 13.10
N PRO A 140 -2.68 0.61 13.92
CA PRO A 140 -2.46 2.05 14.15
C PRO A 140 -1.02 2.32 14.63
N PHE A 141 -0.46 3.47 14.28
CA PHE A 141 0.90 3.90 14.63
C PHE A 141 0.93 5.35 15.12
#